data_AF-A0A925AGS9-F1
#
_entry.id   AF-A0A925AGS9-F1
#
_cell.length_a   1.000
_cell.length_b   1.000
_cell.length_c   1.000
_cell.angle_alpha   90.00
_cell.angle_beta   90.00
_cell.angle_gamma   90.00
#
_symmetry.space_group_name_H-M   'P 1'
#
loop_
_entity.id
_entity.type
_entity.pdbx_description
1 polymer ?
#
loop_
_entity_poly.entity_id
_entity_poly.type
_entity_poly.pdbx_seq_one_letter_code
_entity_poly.pdbx_strand_id
1 'polypeptide(L)'
;MSENAQNQLKVVHEIVAYRYSDEESIMLVGEAEVTIEMLADGTDDTEIFTNLRSVRVDILSAYDPQELDVYPHVIASDEIKRRLEMAALDHFFHPPKVPVGLPKKIVEW
;
A
#
# COMPACT_ATOMS: atom_id res chain seq x y z
N MET A 1 24.84 -24.60 24.74
CA MET A 1 23.57 -23.96 25.11
C MET A 1 23.22 -23.04 23.98
N SER A 2 22.27 -23.45 23.15
CA SER A 2 21.85 -22.75 21.93
C SER A 2 21.26 -21.39 22.30
N GLU A 3 21.82 -20.34 21.72
CA GLU A 3 21.44 -18.95 21.92
C GLU A 3 19.94 -18.76 21.66
N ASN A 4 19.26 -18.10 22.59
CA ASN A 4 17.95 -17.51 22.36
C ASN A 4 18.10 -16.42 21.29
N ALA A 5 18.05 -16.79 20.01
CA ALA A 5 17.66 -15.85 18.97
C ALA A 5 16.20 -15.49 19.25
N GLN A 6 15.99 -14.45 20.07
CA GLN A 6 14.67 -13.84 20.22
C GLN A 6 14.30 -13.30 18.83
N ASN A 7 13.36 -13.95 18.14
CA ASN A 7 12.75 -13.40 16.93
C ASN A 7 12.27 -11.98 17.23
N GLN A 8 12.97 -10.97 16.72
CA GLN A 8 12.63 -9.57 16.95
C GLN A 8 11.57 -9.16 15.92
N LEU A 9 10.53 -8.45 16.34
CA LEU A 9 9.53 -7.95 15.40
C LEU A 9 10.10 -6.73 14.66
N LYS A 10 10.18 -6.81 13.32
CA LYS A 10 10.49 -5.70 12.44
C LYS A 10 9.20 -5.22 11.77
N VAL A 11 8.98 -3.91 11.77
CA VAL A 11 7.81 -3.31 11.13
C VAL A 11 8.27 -2.27 10.12
N VAL A 12 7.78 -2.38 8.89
CA VAL A 12 7.98 -1.41 7.80
C VAL A 12 6.69 -0.64 7.60
N HIS A 13 6.79 0.68 7.52
CA HIS A 13 5.67 1.60 7.26
C HIS A 13 6.04 2.53 6.11
N GLU A 14 5.22 2.56 5.07
CA GLU A 14 5.44 3.42 3.91
C GLU A 14 4.11 3.93 3.33
N ILE A 15 4.11 5.18 2.83
CA ILE A 15 3.00 5.73 2.06
C ILE A 15 3.34 5.59 0.58
N VAL A 16 2.47 4.92 -0.17
CA VAL A 16 2.67 4.62 -1.58
C VAL A 16 1.55 5.24 -2.41
N ALA A 17 1.93 5.91 -3.50
CA ALA A 17 0.98 6.35 -4.51
C ALA A 17 0.71 5.20 -5.51
N TYR A 18 -0.56 4.90 -5.72
CA TYR A 18 -1.00 3.80 -6.56
C TYR A 18 -1.83 4.25 -7.76
N ARG A 19 -1.81 3.46 -8.82
CA ARG A 19 -2.75 3.57 -9.95
C ARG A 19 -3.42 2.22 -10.13
N TYR A 20 -4.74 2.24 -10.19
CA TYR A 20 -5.55 1.07 -10.46
C TYR A 20 -6.33 1.28 -11.75
N SER A 21 -6.35 0.26 -12.59
CA SER A 21 -7.23 0.19 -13.76
C SER A 21 -7.78 -1.22 -13.91
N ASP A 22 -9.05 -1.35 -14.28
CA ASP A 22 -9.64 -2.64 -14.66
C ASP A 22 -10.16 -2.67 -16.09
N GLU A 23 -10.64 -3.86 -16.48
CA GLU A 23 -11.22 -4.16 -17.79
C GLU A 23 -12.49 -3.35 -18.08
N GLU A 24 -13.17 -2.86 -17.04
CA GLU A 24 -14.33 -1.98 -17.16
C GLU A 24 -13.94 -0.50 -17.35
N SER A 25 -12.65 -0.22 -17.55
CA SER A 25 -12.08 1.12 -17.75
C SER A 25 -12.23 2.04 -16.53
N ILE A 26 -12.45 1.49 -15.33
CA ILE A 26 -12.24 2.28 -14.12
C ILE A 26 -10.75 2.65 -14.08
N MET A 27 -10.44 3.93 -13.89
CA MET A 27 -9.07 4.40 -13.71
C MET A 27 -9.02 5.26 -12.46
N LEU A 28 -8.34 4.76 -11.42
CA LEU A 28 -8.22 5.43 -10.14
C LEU A 28 -6.76 5.66 -9.80
N VAL A 29 -6.46 6.79 -9.16
CA VAL A 29 -5.17 7.07 -8.54
C VAL A 29 -5.37 7.45 -7.08
N GLY A 30 -4.42 7.18 -6.22
CA GLY A 30 -4.57 7.47 -4.81
C GLY A 30 -3.31 7.20 -4.00
N GLU A 31 -3.43 7.37 -2.70
CA GLU A 31 -2.40 7.06 -1.72
C GLU A 31 -2.90 5.99 -0.77
N ALA A 32 -2.00 5.09 -0.38
CA ALA A 32 -2.27 4.11 0.67
C ALA A 32 -1.09 4.03 1.64
N GLU A 33 -1.38 3.80 2.90
CA GLU A 33 -0.40 3.40 3.90
C GLU A 33 -0.23 1.87 3.85
N VAL A 34 1.01 1.40 3.68
CA VAL A 34 1.37 -0.01 3.72
C VAL A 34 2.17 -0.28 4.98
N THR A 35 1.70 -1.23 5.78
CA THR A 35 2.36 -1.71 7.00
C THR A 35 2.69 -3.19 6.83
N ILE A 36 3.96 -3.55 6.98
CA ILE A 36 4.44 -4.94 6.90
C ILE A 36 5.13 -5.30 8.21
N GLU A 37 4.63 -6.33 8.89
CA GLU A 37 5.24 -6.90 10.09
C GLU A 37 5.97 -8.20 9.74
N MET A 38 7.22 -8.34 10.20
CA MET A 38 8.08 -9.48 9.94
C MET A 38 8.82 -9.94 11.21
N LEU A 39 9.18 -11.21 11.27
CA LEU A 39 10.06 -11.75 12.31
C LEU A 39 11.53 -11.68 11.83
N ALA A 40 12.33 -10.79 12.42
CA ALA A 40 13.77 -10.76 12.17
C ALA A 40 14.46 -11.81 13.06
N ASP A 41 15.21 -12.71 12.44
CA ASP A 41 16.07 -13.70 13.14
C ASP A 41 17.48 -13.16 13.42
N GLY A 42 17.71 -11.87 13.17
CA GLY A 42 18.91 -11.15 13.57
C GLY A 42 20.07 -11.21 12.57
N THR A 43 19.86 -11.76 11.35
CA THR A 43 20.97 -11.99 10.43
C THR A 43 20.88 -11.40 9.03
N ASP A 44 19.71 -11.03 8.49
CA ASP A 44 19.68 -10.36 7.18
C ASP A 44 18.41 -9.53 6.91
N ASP A 45 18.58 -8.33 6.33
CA ASP A 45 17.50 -7.41 5.97
C ASP A 45 16.74 -7.84 4.69
N THR A 46 17.22 -8.87 3.99
CA THR A 46 16.73 -9.30 2.68
C THR A 46 15.60 -10.34 2.73
N GLU A 47 15.19 -10.80 3.91
CA GLU A 47 14.23 -11.89 4.10
C GLU A 47 12.78 -11.42 4.34
N ILE A 48 12.29 -10.47 3.53
CA ILE A 48 10.90 -9.99 3.63
C ILE A 48 9.88 -11.12 3.38
N PHE A 49 10.24 -12.12 2.57
CA PHE A 49 9.33 -13.16 2.10
C PHE A 49 9.28 -14.42 2.97
N THR A 50 10.31 -14.71 3.77
CA THR A 50 10.39 -15.92 4.60
C THR A 50 9.81 -15.71 6.00
N ASN A 51 9.78 -14.48 6.48
CA ASN A 51 9.38 -14.15 7.85
C ASN A 51 8.18 -13.20 7.95
N LEU A 52 7.36 -13.11 6.90
CA LEU A 52 6.18 -12.26 6.86
C LEU A 52 5.13 -12.71 7.88
N ARG A 53 4.71 -11.81 8.77
CA ARG A 53 3.67 -12.05 9.77
C ARG A 53 2.33 -11.45 9.38
N SER A 54 2.33 -10.19 8.97
CA SER A 54 1.11 -9.48 8.58
C SER A 54 1.41 -8.39 7.56
N VAL A 55 0.42 -8.12 6.71
CA VAL A 55 0.38 -6.98 5.79
C VAL A 55 -0.94 -6.27 6.03
N ARG A 56 -0.89 -4.95 6.22
CA ARG A 56 -2.06 -4.07 6.25
C ARG A 56 -1.88 -2.98 5.21
N VAL A 57 -2.94 -2.71 4.47
CA VAL A 57 -2.99 -1.62 3.50
C VAL A 57 -4.21 -0.77 3.83
N ASP A 58 -3.99 0.51 4.10
CA ASP A 58 -5.05 1.47 4.40
C ASP A 58 -5.10 2.51 3.29
N ILE A 59 -6.20 2.54 2.53
CA ILE A 59 -6.41 3.57 1.49
C ILE A 59 -6.60 4.93 2.18
N LEU A 60 -5.82 5.93 1.78
CA LEU A 60 -5.85 7.29 2.34
C LEU A 60 -6.58 8.28 1.42
N SER A 61 -6.55 8.04 0.11
CA SER A 61 -7.22 8.85 -0.89
C SER A 61 -7.47 8.05 -2.17
N ALA A 62 -8.50 8.41 -2.93
CA ALA A 62 -8.76 7.84 -4.24
C ALA A 62 -9.42 8.90 -5.14
N TYR A 63 -8.93 9.03 -6.36
CA TYR A 63 -9.37 10.02 -7.33
C TYR A 63 -9.67 9.35 -8.66
N ASP A 64 -10.73 9.82 -9.32
CA ASP A 64 -11.10 9.41 -10.67
C ASP A 64 -10.30 10.19 -11.75
N PRO A 65 -10.50 9.91 -13.06
CA PRO A 65 -9.79 10.62 -14.12
C PRO A 65 -10.14 12.10 -14.25
N GLN A 66 -11.21 12.55 -13.60
CA GLN A 66 -11.64 13.95 -13.52
C GLN A 66 -11.07 14.64 -12.28
N GLU A 67 -10.16 13.98 -11.55
CA GLU A 67 -9.55 14.46 -10.31
C GLU A 67 -10.55 14.61 -9.15
N LEU A 68 -11.72 13.99 -9.24
CA LEU A 68 -12.74 14.03 -8.19
C LEU A 68 -12.40 13.03 -7.08
N ASP A 69 -12.57 13.45 -5.83
CA ASP A 69 -12.41 12.57 -4.68
C ASP A 69 -13.54 11.53 -4.65
N VAL A 70 -13.16 10.27 -4.86
CA VAL A 70 -14.06 9.11 -4.83
C VAL A 70 -13.79 8.22 -3.63
N TYR A 71 -12.93 8.62 -2.70
CA TYR A 71 -12.64 7.86 -1.48
C TYR A 71 -13.90 7.43 -0.72
N PRO A 72 -14.95 8.28 -0.53
CA PRO A 72 -16.18 7.85 0.13
C PRO A 72 -16.88 6.68 -0.57
N HIS A 73 -16.81 6.61 -1.90
CA HIS A 73 -17.39 5.52 -2.69
C HIS A 73 -16.54 4.25 -2.60
N VAL A 74 -15.21 4.40 -2.56
CA VAL A 74 -14.26 3.30 -2.39
C VAL A 74 -14.49 2.60 -1.05
N ILE A 75 -14.57 3.35 0.06
CA ILE A 75 -14.74 2.74 1.40
C ILE A 75 -16.12 2.10 1.61
N ALA A 76 -17.12 2.51 0.83
CA ALA A 76 -18.44 1.90 0.85
C ALA A 76 -18.51 0.57 0.08
N SER A 77 -17.47 0.24 -0.72
CA SER A 77 -17.40 -0.98 -1.52
C SER A 77 -16.18 -1.82 -1.14
N ASP A 78 -16.40 -2.89 -0.40
CA ASP A 78 -15.34 -3.85 -0.02
C ASP A 78 -14.62 -4.46 -1.22
N GLU A 79 -15.31 -4.59 -2.36
CA GLU A 79 -14.71 -5.10 -3.59
C GLU A 79 -13.70 -4.11 -4.17
N ILE A 80 -14.10 -2.85 -4.37
CA ILE A 80 -13.24 -1.81 -4.91
C ILE A 80 -12.07 -1.57 -3.95
N LYS A 81 -12.36 -1.45 -2.65
CA LYS A 81 -11.35 -1.27 -1.61
C LYS A 81 -10.25 -2.32 -1.69
N ARG A 82 -10.61 -3.61 -1.75
CA ARG A 82 -9.62 -4.71 -1.86
C ARG A 82 -8.79 -4.63 -3.14
N ARG A 83 -9.39 -4.26 -4.26
CA ARG A 83 -8.68 -4.08 -5.53
C ARG A 83 -7.64 -2.96 -5.45
N LEU A 84 -7.98 -1.86 -4.78
CA LEU A 84 -7.03 -0.76 -4.55
C LEU A 84 -5.92 -1.13 -3.55
N GLU A 85 -6.26 -1.86 -2.49
CA GLU A 85 -5.28 -2.37 -1.52
C GLU A 85 -4.24 -3.27 -2.21
N MET A 86 -4.69 -4.16 -3.10
CA MET A 86 -3.79 -5.00 -3.90
C MET A 86 -2.92 -4.18 -4.86
N ALA A 87 -3.48 -3.16 -5.52
CA ALA A 87 -2.71 -2.29 -6.41
C ALA A 87 -1.65 -1.48 -5.65
N ALA A 88 -1.99 -0.96 -4.47
CA ALA A 88 -1.04 -0.27 -3.60
C ALA A 88 0.07 -1.19 -3.10
N LEU A 89 -0.27 -2.41 -2.70
CA LEU A 89 0.72 -3.39 -2.27
C LEU A 89 1.65 -3.80 -3.43
N ASP A 90 1.12 -3.98 -4.63
CA ASP A 90 1.94 -4.25 -5.82
C ASP A 90 2.89 -3.08 -6.10
N HIS A 91 2.41 -1.84 -6.03
CA HIS A 91 3.24 -0.65 -6.21
C HIS A 91 4.32 -0.50 -5.12
N PHE A 92 4.06 -0.97 -3.90
CA PHE A 92 5.07 -1.00 -2.83
C PHE A 92 6.23 -1.94 -3.20
N PHE A 93 5.93 -3.16 -3.65
CA PHE A 93 6.94 -4.13 -4.03
C PHE A 93 7.59 -3.85 -5.40
N HIS A 94 6.83 -3.23 -6.30
CA HIS A 94 7.21 -2.95 -7.67
C HIS A 94 6.90 -1.48 -8.02
N PRO A 95 7.67 -0.51 -7.49
CA PRO A 95 7.43 0.90 -7.77
C PRO A 95 7.40 1.19 -9.27
N PRO A 96 6.37 1.90 -9.76
CA PRO A 96 6.24 2.16 -11.18
C PRO A 96 7.37 3.07 -11.68
N LYS A 97 7.87 2.81 -12.90
CA LYS A 97 8.90 3.65 -13.53
C LYS A 97 8.46 5.09 -13.73
N VAL A 98 7.16 5.29 -13.97
CA VAL A 98 6.54 6.62 -14.08
C VAL A 98 5.80 6.86 -12.77
N PRO A 99 6.15 7.92 -12.01
CA PRO A 99 5.47 8.26 -10.77
C PRO A 99 3.97 8.45 -10.99
N VAL A 100 3.18 8.04 -10.00
CA VAL A 100 1.75 8.31 -9.98
C VAL A 100 1.55 9.79 -9.64
N GLY A 101 1.01 10.56 -10.58
CA GLY A 101 0.58 11.93 -10.31
C GLY A 101 -0.73 11.93 -9.53
N LEU A 102 -0.76 12.66 -8.42
CA LEU A 102 -1.97 12.84 -7.61
C LEU A 102 -2.53 14.25 -7.84
N PRO A 103 -3.86 14.40 -7.85
CA PRO A 103 -4.48 15.72 -7.83
C PRO A 103 -3.92 16.55 -6.68
N LYS A 104 -3.55 17.80 -6.95
CA LYS A 104 -3.11 18.71 -5.90
C LYS A 104 -4.32 19.00 -5.01
N LYS A 105 -4.26 18.60 -3.75
CA LYS A 105 -5.20 19.08 -2.73
C LYS A 105 -5.14 20.61 -2.71
N ILE A 106 -6.15 21.29 -3.24
CA ILE A 106 -6.37 22.71 -2.98
C ILE A 106 -6.84 22.80 -1.52
N VAL A 107 -5.89 22.82 -0.60
CA VAL A 107 -6.16 23.17 0.80
C VAL A 107 -5.37 24.44 1.03
N GLU A 108 -6.03 25.58 0.78
CA GLU A 108 -5.63 26.83 1.40
C GLU A 108 -5.93 26.68 2.90
N TRP A 109 -4.90 26.83 3.73
CA TRP A 109 -5.01 26.94 5.19
C TRP A 109 -5.14 28.41 5.59
#